data_AF-A0AAU3Q5J6-F1
#
_entry.id   AF-A0AAU3Q5J6-F1
#
_cell.length_a   1.000
_cell.length_b   1.000
_cell.length_c   1.000
_cell.angle_alpha   90.00
_cell.angle_beta   90.00
_cell.angle_gamma   90.00
#
_symmetry.space_group_name_H-M   'P 1'
#
loop_
_entity.id
_entity.type
_entity.pdbx_description
1 polymer ?
#
loop_
_entity_poly.entity_id
_entity_poly.type
_entity_poly.pdbx_seq_one_letter_code
_entity_poly.pdbx_strand_id
1 'polypeptide(L)'
;MDMNDFILVSVDDHLVEPPDMFEHHIPAKYKDDVPKLIQRADGTEAWVFEGQVATNVGLNAVAGRPPDEYGAEPTKLSEIREGCYDIHERIRDMNANGVLAAMNFPSYPQFCGQYFARAKDKELGLAVLRAYNDWHIDEWAGTYPGRMIPISLPPIWDPQLMAEEVRRVARKGCHSVTFSENPARLDYPSLHDPHWDPFWQACSDTATVVCLHIGSSSQVVITSLDAPVDTMITLQPMSIVQAAADLVWSPVLRKFPDLTFALSEGGIGWIPYFLERIDRVYTMHRAWTHQDFKGKLPSEVFLERIVTCFIADGFGIESRDKLNLDMVTWECDYPHSDSTWPLAPEGLADHFRGVSDHDIDRITHQNALRLFSFDPFRHISEDQANVGALRALAKDVDLGFRSSERLRKTGTDTVTVLDLAAKLPTSS
;
A
#
# COMPACT_ATOMS: atom_id res chain seq x y z
N MET A 1 -4.10 -17.07 -22.45
CA MET A 1 -4.93 -17.42 -21.28
C MET A 1 -6.29 -16.73 -21.40
N ASP A 2 -7.39 -17.40 -21.05
CA ASP A 2 -8.71 -16.75 -20.93
C ASP A 2 -8.73 -15.90 -19.66
N MET A 3 -9.41 -14.75 -19.69
CA MET A 3 -9.49 -13.85 -18.52
C MET A 3 -10.08 -14.55 -17.28
N ASN A 4 -11.02 -15.49 -17.48
CA ASN A 4 -11.63 -16.21 -16.35
C ASN A 4 -10.68 -17.20 -15.68
N ASP A 5 -9.59 -17.59 -16.36
CA ASP A 5 -8.58 -18.49 -15.82
C ASP A 5 -7.51 -17.74 -15.01
N PHE A 6 -7.50 -16.40 -15.03
CA PHE A 6 -6.55 -15.62 -14.25
C PHE A 6 -6.70 -15.90 -12.75
N ILE A 7 -5.60 -16.05 -12.05
CA ILE A 7 -5.53 -15.95 -10.59
C ILE A 7 -4.91 -14.60 -10.27
N LEU A 8 -5.63 -13.76 -9.51
CA LEU A 8 -5.19 -12.40 -9.19
C LEU A 8 -4.91 -12.26 -7.69
N VAL A 9 -3.70 -11.82 -7.35
CA VAL A 9 -3.30 -11.45 -5.99
C VAL A 9 -2.85 -9.99 -5.99
N SER A 10 -3.63 -9.14 -5.32
CA SER A 10 -3.28 -7.72 -5.16
C SER A 10 -2.24 -7.58 -4.04
N VAL A 11 -1.10 -6.96 -4.32
CA VAL A 11 -0.09 -6.64 -3.28
C VAL A 11 -0.26 -5.25 -2.69
N ASP A 12 -1.27 -4.51 -3.15
CA ASP A 12 -1.61 -3.19 -2.64
C ASP A 12 -3.09 -2.92 -2.83
N ASP A 13 -3.73 -2.77 -1.68
CA ASP A 13 -5.11 -2.48 -1.43
C ASP A 13 -5.12 -1.80 -0.04
N HIS A 14 -6.25 -1.24 0.36
CA HIS A 14 -6.43 -0.56 1.63
C HIS A 14 -7.63 -1.11 2.38
N LEU A 15 -7.60 -0.91 3.70
CA LEU A 15 -8.78 -1.02 4.54
C LEU A 15 -9.01 0.32 5.24
N VAL A 16 -10.25 0.56 5.63
CA VAL A 16 -10.61 1.60 6.59
C VAL A 16 -10.85 0.89 7.90
N GLU A 17 -10.07 1.24 8.92
CA GLU A 17 -10.09 0.52 10.18
C GLU A 17 -11.47 0.59 10.87
N PRO A 18 -12.01 -0.53 11.37
CA PRO A 18 -13.26 -0.51 12.10
C PRO A 18 -13.05 -0.03 13.56
N PRO A 19 -14.03 0.66 14.17
CA PRO A 19 -13.89 1.23 15.53
C PRO A 19 -13.61 0.23 16.65
N ASP A 20 -13.99 -1.04 16.46
CA ASP A 20 -13.89 -2.13 17.42
C ASP A 20 -12.58 -2.94 17.32
N MET A 21 -11.67 -2.58 16.40
CA MET A 21 -10.46 -3.37 16.12
C MET A 21 -9.53 -3.61 17.32
N PHE A 22 -9.63 -2.80 18.37
CA PHE A 22 -8.79 -2.93 19.56
C PHE A 22 -9.38 -3.84 20.64
N GLU A 23 -10.65 -4.23 20.54
CA GLU A 23 -11.41 -4.86 21.64
C GLU A 23 -10.76 -6.13 22.21
N HIS A 24 -10.13 -6.94 21.36
CA HIS A 24 -9.53 -8.22 21.74
C HIS A 24 -8.04 -8.15 22.07
N HIS A 25 -7.35 -7.10 21.63
CA HIS A 25 -5.88 -7.06 21.60
C HIS A 25 -5.26 -5.99 22.50
N ILE A 26 -6.02 -4.98 22.93
CA ILE A 26 -5.49 -3.95 23.81
C ILE A 26 -5.32 -4.46 25.26
N PRO A 27 -4.20 -4.18 25.95
CA PRO A 27 -4.07 -4.47 27.37
C PRO A 27 -5.16 -3.78 28.19
N ALA A 28 -5.73 -4.47 29.18
CA ALA A 28 -6.85 -3.98 29.98
C ALA A 28 -6.62 -2.60 30.62
N LYS A 29 -5.37 -2.25 30.97
CA LYS A 29 -5.02 -0.94 31.53
C LYS A 29 -5.21 0.24 30.57
N TYR A 30 -5.30 -0.02 29.26
CA TYR A 30 -5.40 1.00 28.21
C TYR A 30 -6.73 0.93 27.45
N LYS A 31 -7.70 0.12 27.90
CA LYS A 31 -8.97 -0.12 27.19
C LYS A 31 -9.72 1.19 26.87
N ASP A 32 -9.67 2.17 27.76
CA ASP A 32 -10.39 3.43 27.59
C ASP A 32 -9.57 4.50 26.84
N ASP A 33 -8.29 4.23 26.58
CA ASP A 33 -7.31 5.19 26.02
C ASP A 33 -6.95 4.92 24.55
N VAL A 34 -7.55 3.91 23.92
CA VAL A 34 -7.37 3.62 22.48
C VAL A 34 -7.89 4.75 21.59
N PRO A 35 -7.44 4.85 20.33
CA PRO A 35 -8.05 5.71 19.33
C PRO A 35 -9.56 5.50 19.24
N LYS A 36 -10.33 6.58 19.06
CA LYS A 36 -11.79 6.55 18.96
C LYS A 36 -12.25 7.26 17.69
N LEU A 37 -13.14 6.64 16.95
CA LEU A 37 -13.87 7.30 15.86
C LEU A 37 -15.00 8.14 16.47
N ILE A 38 -14.98 9.46 16.22
CA ILE A 38 -16.02 10.38 16.68
C ILE A 38 -16.79 10.96 15.51
N GLN A 39 -18.06 11.27 15.72
CA GLN A 39 -18.84 12.11 14.82
C GLN A 39 -18.66 13.58 15.20
N ARG A 40 -18.30 14.41 14.22
CA ARG A 40 -18.17 15.87 14.38
C ARG A 40 -19.51 16.58 14.19
N ALA A 41 -19.57 17.85 14.58
CA ALA A 41 -20.79 18.66 14.49
C ALA A 41 -21.31 18.87 13.06
N ASP A 42 -20.44 18.79 12.05
CA ASP A 42 -20.78 18.86 10.63
C ASP A 42 -21.22 17.49 10.03
N GLY A 43 -21.31 16.46 10.88
CA GLY A 43 -21.70 15.10 10.51
C GLY A 43 -20.61 14.28 9.81
N THR A 44 -19.38 14.79 9.69
CA THR A 44 -18.20 14.00 9.30
C THR A 44 -17.70 13.14 10.48
N GLU A 45 -16.90 12.12 10.20
CA GLU A 45 -16.22 11.30 11.21
C GLU A 45 -14.72 11.56 11.23
N ALA A 46 -14.10 11.37 12.39
CA ALA A 46 -12.66 11.45 12.54
C ALA A 46 -12.13 10.60 13.68
N TRP A 47 -10.94 10.03 13.49
CA TRP A 47 -10.21 9.36 14.56
C TRP A 47 -9.58 10.36 15.52
N VAL A 48 -9.70 10.08 16.82
CA VAL A 48 -9.10 10.88 17.90
C VAL A 48 -8.29 9.99 18.84
N PHE A 49 -7.05 10.38 19.13
CA PHE A 49 -6.14 9.67 20.02
C PHE A 49 -5.24 10.66 20.76
N GLU A 50 -5.24 10.64 22.09
CA GLU A 50 -4.52 11.59 22.95
C GLU A 50 -4.71 13.08 22.58
N GLY A 51 -5.91 13.42 22.09
CA GLY A 51 -6.28 14.76 21.63
C GLY A 51 -5.82 15.10 20.20
N GLN A 52 -5.15 14.19 19.51
CA GLN A 52 -4.82 14.32 18.10
C GLN A 52 -6.00 13.90 17.26
N VAL A 53 -6.29 14.66 16.20
CA VAL A 53 -7.37 14.35 15.27
C VAL A 53 -6.75 13.91 13.96
N ALA A 54 -7.12 12.72 13.47
CA ALA A 54 -6.66 12.25 12.17
C ALA A 54 -7.28 13.09 11.05
N THR A 55 -6.47 13.36 10.03
CA THR A 55 -6.95 13.98 8.79
C THR A 55 -7.67 12.93 7.97
N ASN A 56 -8.90 13.21 7.55
CA ASN A 56 -9.59 12.38 6.57
C ASN A 56 -9.13 12.78 5.17
N VAL A 57 -8.80 11.80 4.34
CA VAL A 57 -8.46 12.01 2.93
C VAL A 57 -9.59 11.38 2.12
N GLY A 58 -10.44 12.23 1.52
CA GLY A 58 -11.69 11.79 0.89
C GLY A 58 -11.49 10.65 -0.11
N LEU A 59 -10.61 10.82 -1.09
CA LEU A 59 -10.40 9.87 -2.19
C LEU A 59 -9.90 8.48 -1.77
N ASN A 60 -9.65 8.24 -0.48
CA ASN A 60 -9.14 6.98 0.05
C ASN A 60 -10.18 5.84 0.08
N ALA A 61 -11.45 6.05 -0.23
CA ALA A 61 -12.43 4.95 -0.24
C ALA A 61 -13.64 5.22 -1.13
N VAL A 62 -13.40 5.34 -2.44
CA VAL A 62 -14.41 5.69 -3.43
C VAL A 62 -14.83 4.51 -4.34
N ALA A 63 -14.33 3.30 -4.11
CA ALA A 63 -14.79 2.12 -4.86
C ALA A 63 -16.33 1.98 -4.82
N GLY A 64 -16.94 1.87 -6.00
CA GLY A 64 -18.39 1.82 -6.15
C GLY A 64 -19.11 3.17 -5.96
N ARG A 65 -18.41 4.30 -5.89
CA ARG A 65 -18.99 5.65 -5.95
C ARG A 65 -18.98 6.18 -7.40
N PRO A 66 -19.98 6.96 -7.84
CA PRO A 66 -19.94 7.60 -9.15
C PRO A 66 -18.70 8.52 -9.28
N PRO A 67 -17.90 8.43 -10.36
CA PRO A 67 -16.72 9.28 -10.56
C PRO A 67 -17.03 10.79 -10.60
N ASP A 68 -18.24 11.16 -11.04
CA ASP A 68 -18.72 12.55 -11.04
C ASP A 68 -19.01 13.09 -9.63
N GLU A 69 -19.02 12.23 -8.62
CA GLU A 69 -19.17 12.56 -7.21
C GLU A 69 -17.85 12.50 -6.41
N TYR A 70 -16.70 12.34 -7.07
CA TYR A 70 -15.39 12.36 -6.41
C TYR A 70 -15.01 13.78 -5.95
N GLY A 71 -14.39 13.86 -4.78
CA GLY A 71 -14.12 15.14 -4.12
C GLY A 71 -13.40 15.00 -2.79
N ALA A 72 -13.92 15.66 -1.76
CA ALA A 72 -13.39 15.58 -0.40
C ALA A 72 -14.02 14.42 0.40
N GLU A 73 -14.92 13.66 -0.23
CA GLU A 73 -15.64 12.50 0.26
C GLU A 73 -14.97 11.19 -0.17
N PRO A 74 -15.31 10.06 0.47
CA PRO A 74 -16.10 9.89 1.71
C PRO A 74 -15.57 10.62 2.95
N THR A 75 -16.48 10.89 3.89
CA THR A 75 -16.20 11.56 5.17
C THR A 75 -16.68 10.79 6.40
N LYS A 76 -17.24 9.59 6.21
CA LYS A 76 -17.71 8.68 7.26
C LYS A 76 -17.89 7.26 6.73
N LEU A 77 -17.89 6.27 7.62
CA LEU A 77 -18.00 4.85 7.25
C LEU A 77 -19.32 4.51 6.52
N SER A 78 -20.40 5.22 6.82
CA SER A 78 -21.69 4.99 6.13
C SER A 78 -21.69 5.43 4.66
N GLU A 79 -20.66 6.15 4.21
CA GLU A 79 -20.53 6.65 2.83
C GLU A 79 -19.66 5.74 1.94
N ILE A 80 -19.06 4.69 2.51
CA ILE A 80 -18.16 3.77 1.81
C ILE A 80 -18.75 2.36 1.76
N ARG A 81 -18.22 1.52 0.86
CA ARG A 81 -18.60 0.11 0.83
C ARG A 81 -18.23 -0.56 2.14
N GLU A 82 -19.10 -1.45 2.62
CA GLU A 82 -18.86 -2.21 3.85
C GLU A 82 -17.56 -3.03 3.75
N GLY A 83 -17.22 -3.55 2.55
CA GLY A 83 -15.95 -4.24 2.32
C GLY A 83 -14.69 -3.40 2.55
N CYS A 84 -14.81 -2.09 2.76
CA CYS A 84 -13.69 -1.27 3.22
C CYS A 84 -13.31 -1.54 4.68
N TYR A 85 -14.26 -1.92 5.55
CA TYR A 85 -14.05 -2.04 7.00
C TYR A 85 -14.60 -3.34 7.62
N ASP A 86 -15.39 -4.10 6.88
CA ASP A 86 -15.90 -5.42 7.27
C ASP A 86 -15.22 -6.52 6.43
N ILE A 87 -14.58 -7.47 7.11
CA ILE A 87 -13.81 -8.53 6.45
C ILE A 87 -14.69 -9.49 5.64
N HIS A 88 -15.94 -9.74 6.05
CA HIS A 88 -16.84 -10.64 5.35
C HIS A 88 -17.31 -10.03 4.04
N GLU A 89 -17.68 -8.74 4.07
CA GLU A 89 -18.03 -8.00 2.87
C GLU A 89 -16.81 -7.73 1.98
N ARG A 90 -15.61 -7.58 2.57
CA ARG A 90 -14.36 -7.48 1.81
C ARG A 90 -14.13 -8.71 0.94
N ILE A 91 -14.31 -9.90 1.48
CA ILE A 91 -14.20 -11.15 0.72
C ILE A 91 -15.24 -11.22 -0.41
N ARG A 92 -16.46 -10.72 -0.18
CA ARG A 92 -17.51 -10.66 -1.20
C ARG A 92 -17.13 -9.69 -2.32
N ASP A 93 -16.61 -8.51 -1.99
CA ASP A 93 -16.14 -7.52 -2.97
C ASP A 93 -14.94 -8.03 -3.77
N MET A 94 -13.99 -8.74 -3.14
CA MET A 94 -12.89 -9.41 -3.83
C MET A 94 -13.39 -10.52 -4.77
N ASN A 95 -14.33 -11.36 -4.32
CA ASN A 95 -14.93 -12.39 -5.16
C ASN A 95 -15.61 -11.77 -6.40
N ALA A 96 -16.34 -10.67 -6.22
CA ALA A 96 -17.02 -9.97 -7.31
C ALA A 96 -16.03 -9.38 -8.33
N ASN A 97 -14.85 -8.93 -7.87
CA ASN A 97 -13.77 -8.46 -8.73
C ASN A 97 -12.93 -9.61 -9.34
N GLY A 98 -13.08 -10.86 -8.84
CA GLY A 98 -12.25 -11.99 -9.27
C GLY A 98 -10.85 -12.01 -8.65
N VAL A 99 -10.67 -11.39 -7.47
CA VAL A 99 -9.38 -11.33 -6.76
C VAL A 99 -9.30 -12.41 -5.68
N LEU A 100 -8.27 -13.26 -5.77
CA LEU A 100 -8.02 -14.35 -4.82
C LEU A 100 -7.60 -13.79 -3.47
N ALA A 101 -6.53 -12.99 -3.45
CA ALA A 101 -5.97 -12.48 -2.22
C ALA A 101 -5.52 -11.02 -2.33
N ALA A 102 -5.46 -10.32 -1.20
CA ALA A 102 -5.02 -8.93 -1.14
C ALA A 102 -4.11 -8.67 0.06
N MET A 103 -3.14 -7.76 -0.09
CA MET A 103 -2.44 -7.10 1.02
C MET A 103 -3.14 -5.78 1.32
N ASN A 104 -3.49 -5.48 2.58
CA ASN A 104 -4.22 -4.26 2.91
C ASN A 104 -3.38 -3.29 3.75
N PHE A 105 -2.92 -2.20 3.14
CA PHE A 105 -2.26 -1.11 3.83
C PHE A 105 -3.24 -0.37 4.77
N PRO A 106 -2.73 0.19 5.87
CA PRO A 106 -3.51 0.98 6.83
C PRO A 106 -3.99 2.30 6.23
N SER A 107 -5.09 2.84 6.76
CA SER A 107 -5.59 4.19 6.44
C SER A 107 -5.31 5.18 7.57
N TYR A 108 -6.14 5.23 8.62
CA TYR A 108 -6.02 6.28 9.64
C TYR A 108 -4.74 6.21 10.50
N PRO A 109 -4.14 5.03 10.79
CA PRO A 109 -2.85 4.94 11.47
C PRO A 109 -1.73 5.61 10.68
N GLN A 110 -2.03 5.95 9.42
CA GLN A 110 -1.13 6.37 8.35
C GLN A 110 -0.22 5.20 7.95
N PHE A 111 0.30 5.27 6.73
CA PHE A 111 1.03 4.17 6.10
C PHE A 111 2.18 3.58 6.92
N CYS A 112 2.74 4.27 7.91
CA CYS A 112 3.85 3.77 8.73
C CYS A 112 3.61 3.96 10.23
N GLY A 113 2.35 4.00 10.67
CA GLY A 113 2.00 4.13 12.10
C GLY A 113 2.36 5.50 12.68
N GLN A 114 2.50 6.52 11.84
CA GLN A 114 2.88 7.88 12.23
C GLN A 114 1.86 8.48 13.22
N TYR A 115 0.60 8.09 13.12
CA TYR A 115 -0.43 8.50 14.06
C TYR A 115 -0.14 8.01 15.49
N PHE A 116 0.29 6.76 15.64
CA PHE A 116 0.72 6.21 16.93
C PHE A 116 2.09 6.74 17.34
N ALA A 117 2.96 7.04 16.37
CA ALA A 117 4.26 7.64 16.63
C ALA A 117 4.17 9.02 17.27
N ARG A 118 3.09 9.76 17.06
CA ARG A 118 2.88 11.05 17.71
C ARG A 118 2.34 10.94 19.13
N ALA A 119 2.05 9.74 19.62
CA ALA A 119 1.58 9.53 21.00
C ALA A 119 2.50 10.23 22.03
N LYS A 120 1.90 10.90 23.01
CA LYS A 120 2.58 11.52 24.14
C LYS A 120 3.09 10.44 25.09
N ASP A 121 2.24 9.46 25.41
CA ASP A 121 2.65 8.25 26.11
C ASP A 121 3.14 7.20 25.10
N LYS A 122 4.45 6.98 25.06
CA LYS A 122 5.08 6.00 24.16
C LYS A 122 4.80 4.54 24.54
N GLU A 123 4.50 4.25 25.80
CA GLU A 123 4.08 2.91 26.20
C GLU A 123 2.66 2.61 25.69
N LEU A 124 1.75 3.60 25.81
CA LEU A 124 0.42 3.51 25.21
C LEU A 124 0.52 3.41 23.68
N GLY A 125 1.27 4.29 23.02
CA GLY A 125 1.45 4.27 21.57
C GLY A 125 1.97 2.92 21.05
N LEU A 126 2.94 2.31 21.75
CA LEU A 126 3.42 0.97 21.42
C LEU A 126 2.37 -0.11 21.68
N ALA A 127 1.60 -0.01 22.76
CA ALA A 127 0.53 -0.96 23.06
C ALA A 127 -0.61 -0.91 22.03
N VAL A 128 -1.02 0.29 21.60
CA VAL A 128 -2.01 0.50 20.54
C VAL A 128 -1.49 -0.04 19.20
N LEU A 129 -0.23 0.25 18.83
CA LEU A 129 0.36 -0.25 17.60
C LEU A 129 0.44 -1.79 17.57
N ARG A 130 0.84 -2.41 18.69
CA ARG A 130 0.86 -3.88 18.80
C ARG A 130 -0.53 -4.48 18.72
N ALA A 131 -1.52 -3.83 19.34
CA ALA A 131 -2.92 -4.25 19.25
C ALA A 131 -3.45 -4.15 17.82
N TYR A 132 -3.10 -3.08 17.08
CA TYR A 132 -3.41 -2.97 15.64
C TYR A 132 -2.79 -4.12 14.85
N ASN A 133 -1.48 -4.39 15.03
CA ASN A 133 -0.80 -5.47 14.33
C ASN A 133 -1.42 -6.84 14.66
N ASP A 134 -1.81 -7.06 15.91
CA ASP A 134 -2.44 -8.31 16.31
C ASP A 134 -3.83 -8.46 15.71
N TRP A 135 -4.67 -7.42 15.70
CA TRP A 135 -5.95 -7.41 14.99
C TRP A 135 -5.80 -7.66 13.49
N HIS A 136 -4.88 -6.94 12.84
CA HIS A 136 -4.67 -7.07 11.40
C HIS A 136 -4.26 -8.49 11.00
N ILE A 137 -3.42 -9.13 11.82
CA ILE A 137 -2.93 -10.50 11.56
C ILE A 137 -3.97 -11.55 11.97
N ASP A 138 -4.52 -11.47 13.18
CA ASP A 138 -5.33 -12.54 13.78
C ASP A 138 -6.79 -12.48 13.34
N GLU A 139 -7.32 -11.27 13.14
CA GLU A 139 -8.73 -11.04 12.82
C GLU A 139 -8.89 -10.70 11.34
N TRP A 140 -8.30 -9.61 10.85
CA TRP A 140 -8.47 -9.20 9.45
C TRP A 140 -7.93 -10.26 8.48
N ALA A 141 -6.64 -10.59 8.57
CA ALA A 141 -6.04 -11.60 7.72
C ALA A 141 -6.39 -13.03 8.14
N GLY A 142 -6.58 -13.26 9.44
CA GLY A 142 -6.81 -14.58 10.02
C GLY A 142 -8.23 -15.14 9.84
N THR A 143 -9.25 -14.31 9.63
CA THR A 143 -10.65 -14.77 9.49
C THR A 143 -10.85 -15.64 8.25
N TYR A 144 -10.15 -15.33 7.15
CA TYR A 144 -10.20 -16.10 5.90
C TYR A 144 -8.78 -16.51 5.45
N PRO A 145 -8.22 -17.60 6.01
CA PRO A 145 -6.89 -18.07 5.64
C PRO A 145 -6.73 -18.27 4.13
N GLY A 146 -5.64 -17.74 3.56
CA GLY A 146 -5.39 -17.78 2.12
C GLY A 146 -6.08 -16.66 1.32
N ARG A 147 -6.79 -15.73 1.96
CA ARG A 147 -7.41 -14.58 1.28
C ARG A 147 -6.71 -13.24 1.54
N MET A 148 -5.85 -13.14 2.55
CA MET A 148 -5.18 -11.89 2.90
C MET A 148 -3.69 -12.11 3.15
N ILE A 149 -2.85 -11.25 2.59
CA ILE A 149 -1.43 -11.17 2.93
C ILE A 149 -1.30 -10.17 4.10
N PRO A 150 -0.90 -10.59 5.30
CA PRO A 150 -0.78 -9.68 6.43
C PRO A 150 0.41 -8.72 6.26
N ILE A 151 0.20 -7.45 6.60
CA ILE A 151 1.23 -6.41 6.69
C ILE A 151 1.21 -5.72 8.05
N SER A 152 2.40 -5.51 8.62
CA SER A 152 2.55 -4.91 9.96
C SER A 152 2.97 -3.45 9.90
N LEU A 153 2.52 -2.67 10.90
CA LEU A 153 3.00 -1.34 11.19
C LEU A 153 4.31 -1.40 12.00
N PRO A 154 5.32 -0.57 11.67
CA PRO A 154 6.51 -0.41 12.50
C PRO A 154 6.28 0.66 13.57
N PRO A 155 6.79 0.50 14.81
CA PRO A 155 6.95 1.60 15.75
C PRO A 155 8.09 2.53 15.30
N ILE A 156 7.84 3.29 14.23
CA ILE A 156 8.83 4.03 13.41
C ILE A 156 9.73 5.00 14.19
N TRP A 157 9.37 5.35 15.42
CA TRP A 157 10.15 6.22 16.29
C TRP A 157 11.35 5.55 16.96
N ASP A 158 11.47 4.21 16.93
CA ASP A 158 12.58 3.48 17.55
C ASP A 158 12.98 2.24 16.73
N PRO A 159 14.17 2.21 16.10
CA PRO A 159 14.60 1.13 15.24
C PRO A 159 14.81 -0.21 15.98
N GLN A 160 15.02 -0.20 17.30
CA GLN A 160 15.08 -1.43 18.08
C GLN A 160 13.68 -2.00 18.33
N LEU A 161 12.72 -1.15 18.68
CA LEU A 161 11.33 -1.59 18.78
C LEU A 161 10.80 -2.10 17.44
N MET A 162 11.19 -1.48 16.33
CA MET A 162 10.85 -1.97 14.99
C MET A 162 11.43 -3.36 14.74
N ALA A 163 12.71 -3.57 15.07
CA ALA A 163 13.36 -4.86 14.94
C ALA A 163 12.71 -5.95 15.82
N GLU A 164 12.30 -5.61 17.03
CA GLU A 164 11.57 -6.51 17.93
C GLU A 164 10.18 -6.86 17.38
N GLU A 165 9.46 -5.87 16.87
CA GLU A 165 8.10 -6.03 16.37
C GLU A 165 8.08 -6.86 15.08
N VAL A 166 8.99 -6.62 14.13
CA VAL A 166 9.17 -7.46 12.93
C VAL A 166 9.38 -8.92 13.33
N ARG A 167 10.31 -9.18 14.26
CA ARG A 167 10.55 -10.56 14.73
C ARG A 167 9.33 -11.14 15.42
N ARG A 168 8.52 -10.33 16.10
CA ARG A 168 7.29 -10.77 16.79
C ARG A 168 6.22 -11.18 15.80
N VAL A 169 5.92 -10.36 14.81
CA VAL A 169 4.88 -10.63 13.82
C VAL A 169 5.31 -11.69 12.81
N ALA A 170 6.60 -11.82 12.50
CA ALA A 170 7.13 -12.93 11.69
C ALA A 170 6.86 -14.29 12.34
N ARG A 171 6.88 -14.40 13.68
CA ARG A 171 6.48 -15.65 14.38
C ARG A 171 5.00 -15.99 14.23
N LYS A 172 4.17 -15.01 13.84
CA LYS A 172 2.74 -15.18 13.51
C LYS A 172 2.51 -15.43 12.01
N GLY A 173 3.58 -15.46 11.21
CA GLY A 173 3.52 -15.64 9.75
C GLY A 173 3.41 -14.33 8.95
N CYS A 174 3.55 -13.16 9.59
CA CYS A 174 3.57 -11.88 8.89
C CYS A 174 4.99 -11.54 8.42
N HIS A 175 5.23 -11.70 7.12
CA HIS A 175 6.52 -11.43 6.46
C HIS A 175 6.46 -10.19 5.56
N SER A 176 5.64 -9.21 5.93
CA SER A 176 5.67 -7.88 5.34
C SER A 176 5.50 -6.78 6.39
N VAL A 177 6.16 -5.65 6.16
CA VAL A 177 6.11 -4.46 7.02
C VAL A 177 6.09 -3.22 6.14
N THR A 178 5.19 -2.28 6.43
CA THR A 178 5.17 -1.00 5.71
C THR A 178 6.21 -0.04 6.28
N PHE A 179 6.85 0.77 5.45
CA PHE A 179 7.82 1.79 5.86
C PHE A 179 7.76 3.00 4.92
N SER A 180 8.29 4.14 5.37
CA SER A 180 8.14 5.39 4.62
C SER A 180 9.01 5.40 3.36
N GLU A 181 8.43 5.81 2.23
CA GLU A 181 9.18 6.07 0.99
C GLU A 181 10.16 7.24 1.13
N ASN A 182 9.98 8.08 2.16
CA ASN A 182 10.95 9.10 2.55
C ASN A 182 10.87 9.44 4.05
N PRO A 183 11.61 8.74 4.94
CA PRO A 183 11.57 8.99 6.37
C PRO A 183 12.07 10.39 6.77
N ALA A 184 12.92 11.03 5.96
CA ALA A 184 13.41 12.37 6.23
C ALA A 184 12.31 13.44 6.11
N ARG A 185 11.26 13.21 5.31
CA ARG A 185 10.08 14.10 5.24
C ARG A 185 9.17 13.99 6.47
N LEU A 186 9.36 12.93 7.27
CA LEU A 186 8.70 12.70 8.55
C LEU A 186 9.56 13.12 9.75
N ASP A 187 10.65 13.89 9.51
CA ASP A 187 11.62 14.30 10.52
C ASP A 187 12.39 13.14 11.19
N TYR A 188 12.46 11.97 10.55
CA TYR A 188 13.31 10.85 10.96
C TYR A 188 14.63 10.79 10.16
N PRO A 189 15.64 10.02 10.62
CA PRO A 189 16.87 9.82 9.84
C PRO A 189 16.61 9.28 8.43
N SER A 190 17.37 9.75 7.45
CA SER A 190 17.23 9.29 6.05
C SER A 190 17.62 7.81 5.87
N LEU A 191 17.31 7.22 4.71
CA LEU A 191 17.75 5.87 4.34
C LEU A 191 19.29 5.73 4.22
N HIS A 192 20.01 6.86 4.16
CA HIS A 192 21.48 6.90 4.12
C HIS A 192 22.11 6.77 5.52
N ASP A 193 21.32 6.93 6.58
CA ASP A 193 21.78 6.88 7.97
C ASP A 193 21.75 5.43 8.51
N PRO A 194 22.79 4.96 9.24
CA PRO A 194 22.79 3.64 9.87
C PRO A 194 21.77 3.47 11.00
N HIS A 195 21.03 4.51 11.39
CA HIS A 195 19.98 4.47 12.42
C HIS A 195 19.05 3.26 12.28
N TRP A 196 18.67 2.92 11.05
CA TRP A 196 17.72 1.85 10.75
C TRP A 196 18.34 0.44 10.66
N ASP A 197 19.67 0.30 10.78
CA ASP A 197 20.37 -0.99 10.64
C ASP A 197 19.78 -2.11 11.52
N PRO A 198 19.34 -1.89 12.78
CA PRO A 198 18.69 -2.94 13.57
C PRO A 198 17.38 -3.45 12.94
N PHE A 199 16.58 -2.55 12.37
CA PHE A 199 15.34 -2.88 11.68
C PHE A 199 15.61 -3.63 10.39
N TRP A 200 16.56 -3.15 9.57
CA TRP A 200 16.99 -3.84 8.34
C TRP A 200 17.50 -5.24 8.60
N GLN A 201 18.32 -5.41 9.64
CA GLN A 201 18.79 -6.73 10.04
C GLN A 201 17.63 -7.65 10.41
N ALA A 202 16.65 -7.17 11.20
CA ALA A 202 15.49 -7.97 11.56
C ALA A 202 14.63 -8.36 10.35
N CYS A 203 14.41 -7.45 9.41
CA CYS A 203 13.69 -7.75 8.17
C CYS A 203 14.44 -8.80 7.35
N SER A 204 15.77 -8.64 7.19
CA SER A 204 16.61 -9.60 6.48
C SER A 204 16.64 -10.98 7.16
N ASP A 205 16.75 -11.04 8.49
CA ASP A 205 16.75 -12.28 9.28
C ASP A 205 15.46 -13.08 9.15
N THR A 206 14.34 -12.38 8.92
CA THR A 206 12.99 -12.95 8.91
C THR A 206 12.40 -13.05 7.51
N ALA A 207 13.18 -12.71 6.47
CA ALA A 207 12.70 -12.58 5.09
C ALA A 207 11.44 -11.70 4.97
N THR A 208 11.36 -10.65 5.79
CA THR A 208 10.25 -9.70 5.76
C THR A 208 10.48 -8.66 4.66
N VAL A 209 9.53 -8.53 3.74
CA VAL A 209 9.55 -7.49 2.69
C VAL A 209 9.18 -6.14 3.30
N VAL A 210 9.95 -5.11 2.98
CA VAL A 210 9.70 -3.74 3.40
C VAL A 210 8.92 -3.01 2.30
N CYS A 211 7.64 -2.75 2.51
CA CYS A 211 6.78 -2.11 1.52
C CYS A 211 6.80 -0.59 1.67
N LEU A 212 7.20 0.12 0.63
CA LEU A 212 7.22 1.58 0.55
C LEU A 212 6.04 2.03 -0.31
N HIS A 213 5.02 2.58 0.34
CA HIS A 213 3.82 3.08 -0.33
C HIS A 213 3.97 4.56 -0.70
N ILE A 214 3.46 4.98 -1.85
CA ILE A 214 3.46 6.42 -2.18
C ILE A 214 2.65 7.21 -1.15
N GLY A 215 3.07 8.43 -0.85
CA GLY A 215 2.39 9.27 0.15
C GLY A 215 2.65 8.87 1.61
N SER A 216 3.39 7.79 1.88
CA SER A 216 3.78 7.41 3.25
C SER A 216 4.78 8.37 3.90
N SER A 217 5.37 9.28 3.12
CA SER A 217 6.14 10.43 3.59
C SER A 217 5.27 11.59 4.09
N SER A 218 3.94 11.45 4.02
CA SER A 218 2.94 12.49 4.36
C SER A 218 3.11 13.79 3.56
N GLN A 219 3.80 13.74 2.43
CA GLN A 219 4.01 14.87 1.54
C GLN A 219 3.74 14.47 0.10
N VAL A 220 3.02 15.32 -0.62
CA VAL A 220 2.71 15.16 -2.04
C VAL A 220 3.52 16.14 -2.88
N VAL A 221 3.83 15.77 -4.12
CA VAL A 221 4.51 16.65 -5.06
C VAL A 221 3.53 17.69 -5.60
N ILE A 222 3.65 18.93 -5.12
CA ILE A 222 2.88 20.07 -5.60
C ILE A 222 3.81 20.98 -6.41
N THR A 223 3.52 21.15 -7.70
CA THR A 223 4.30 22.01 -8.61
C THR A 223 3.99 23.49 -8.37
N SER A 224 2.71 23.84 -8.23
CA SER A 224 2.22 25.15 -7.79
C SER A 224 0.83 25.01 -7.17
N LEU A 225 0.44 25.93 -6.29
CA LEU A 225 -0.85 25.86 -5.56
C LEU A 225 -2.07 26.14 -6.45
N ASP A 226 -1.86 26.89 -7.53
CA ASP A 226 -2.85 27.22 -8.55
C ASP A 226 -2.92 26.20 -9.69
N ALA A 227 -2.07 25.16 -9.66
CA ALA A 227 -2.14 24.08 -10.62
C ALA A 227 -3.47 23.30 -10.44
N PRO A 228 -4.07 22.80 -11.52
CA PRO A 228 -5.15 21.82 -11.45
C PRO A 228 -4.73 20.62 -10.60
N VAL A 229 -5.63 20.11 -9.76
CA VAL A 229 -5.38 18.95 -8.90
C VAL A 229 -4.93 17.71 -9.69
N ASP A 230 -5.35 17.61 -10.96
CA ASP A 230 -4.91 16.60 -11.93
C ASP A 230 -3.38 16.52 -12.04
N THR A 231 -2.69 17.65 -11.89
CA THR A 231 -1.22 17.70 -11.89
C THR A 231 -0.64 16.93 -10.71
N MET A 232 -1.23 17.11 -9.53
CA MET A 232 -0.82 16.40 -8.31
C MET A 232 -1.12 14.90 -8.44
N ILE A 233 -2.33 14.55 -8.89
CA ILE A 233 -2.75 13.16 -9.11
C ILE A 233 -1.80 12.46 -10.10
N THR A 234 -1.52 13.09 -11.25
CA THR A 234 -0.59 12.55 -12.28
C THR A 234 0.81 12.26 -11.72
N LEU A 235 1.31 13.11 -10.81
CA LEU A 235 2.68 13.00 -10.29
C LEU A 235 2.83 11.97 -9.16
N GLN A 236 1.75 11.58 -8.50
CA GLN A 236 1.80 10.72 -7.31
C GLN A 236 2.51 9.38 -7.56
N PRO A 237 2.04 8.49 -8.45
CA PRO A 237 2.68 7.19 -8.67
C PRO A 237 4.12 7.35 -9.18
N MET A 238 4.35 8.30 -10.10
CA MET A 238 5.68 8.56 -10.66
C MET A 238 6.69 9.08 -9.63
N SER A 239 6.24 9.67 -8.52
CA SER A 239 7.12 10.28 -7.52
C SER A 239 7.94 9.25 -6.73
N ILE A 240 7.51 7.97 -6.73
CA ILE A 240 8.20 6.85 -6.07
C ILE A 240 9.63 6.63 -6.60
N VAL A 241 9.94 7.13 -7.80
CA VAL A 241 11.30 7.10 -8.37
C VAL A 241 12.34 7.75 -7.44
N GLN A 242 11.92 8.70 -6.59
CA GLN A 242 12.77 9.30 -5.57
C GLN A 242 13.20 8.26 -4.52
N ALA A 243 12.25 7.46 -4.02
CA ALA A 243 12.54 6.38 -3.07
C ALA A 243 13.41 5.29 -3.70
N ALA A 244 13.13 4.93 -4.97
CA ALA A 244 13.98 4.01 -5.74
C ALA A 244 15.43 4.51 -5.84
N ALA A 245 15.61 5.81 -6.13
CA ALA A 245 16.94 6.43 -6.17
C ALA A 245 17.62 6.41 -4.79
N ASP A 246 16.91 6.79 -3.74
CA ASP A 246 17.45 6.79 -2.37
C ASP A 246 17.89 5.37 -1.97
N LEU A 247 17.07 4.35 -2.19
CA LEU A 247 17.41 2.95 -1.87
C LEU A 247 18.68 2.49 -2.58
N VAL A 248 18.76 2.67 -3.90
CA VAL A 248 19.92 2.24 -4.71
C VAL A 248 21.21 2.93 -4.25
N TRP A 249 21.16 4.23 -3.98
CA TRP A 249 22.35 4.99 -3.60
C TRP A 249 22.70 4.86 -2.12
N SER A 250 21.72 4.56 -1.26
CA SER A 250 21.96 4.26 0.15
C SER A 250 22.80 2.98 0.32
N PRO A 251 23.47 2.80 1.47
CA PRO A 251 24.23 1.59 1.73
C PRO A 251 23.34 0.37 2.03
N VAL A 252 22.01 0.51 2.17
CA VAL A 252 21.15 -0.54 2.74
C VAL A 252 21.21 -1.85 1.95
N LEU A 253 21.02 -1.83 0.63
CA LEU A 253 21.06 -3.02 -0.23
C LEU A 253 22.47 -3.63 -0.32
N ARG A 254 23.51 -2.84 -0.02
CA ARG A 254 24.91 -3.32 0.00
C ARG A 254 25.32 -3.92 1.35
N LYS A 255 24.68 -3.46 2.44
CA LYS A 255 24.86 -3.99 3.81
C LYS A 255 24.00 -5.23 4.04
N PHE A 256 22.77 -5.23 3.55
CA PHE A 256 21.77 -6.27 3.70
C PHE A 256 21.37 -6.82 2.33
N PRO A 257 22.25 -7.61 1.68
CA PRO A 257 22.08 -8.03 0.29
C PRO A 257 20.95 -9.04 0.09
N ASP A 258 20.24 -9.47 1.13
CA ASP A 258 19.06 -10.34 1.05
C ASP A 258 17.76 -9.61 1.40
N LEU A 259 17.85 -8.35 1.84
CA LEU A 259 16.68 -7.53 2.14
C LEU A 259 15.97 -7.12 0.86
N THR A 260 14.65 -7.27 0.85
CA THR A 260 13.77 -6.93 -0.27
C THR A 260 12.88 -5.76 0.09
N PHE A 261 12.74 -4.81 -0.83
CA PHE A 261 11.81 -3.68 -0.72
C PHE A 261 10.75 -3.78 -1.81
N ALA A 262 9.51 -3.38 -1.52
CA ALA A 262 8.47 -3.19 -2.52
C ALA A 262 8.17 -1.71 -2.72
N LEU A 263 8.01 -1.30 -3.98
CA LEU A 263 7.58 0.05 -4.37
C LEU A 263 6.10 -0.04 -4.76
N SER A 264 5.24 0.16 -3.78
CA SER A 264 3.78 0.05 -3.92
C SER A 264 3.18 1.28 -4.59
N GLU A 265 2.17 1.05 -5.43
CA GLU A 265 1.46 2.07 -6.22
C GLU A 265 2.36 2.86 -7.19
N GLY A 266 3.51 2.29 -7.56
CA GLY A 266 4.59 3.02 -8.22
C GLY A 266 4.56 3.05 -9.75
N GLY A 267 3.80 2.13 -10.36
CA GLY A 267 3.90 1.83 -11.79
C GLY A 267 5.27 1.27 -12.19
N ILE A 268 5.36 0.71 -13.40
CA ILE A 268 6.57 0.02 -13.87
C ILE A 268 7.14 0.59 -15.18
N GLY A 269 6.38 1.41 -15.91
CA GLY A 269 6.77 1.96 -17.21
C GLY A 269 7.98 2.91 -17.18
N TRP A 270 8.25 3.56 -16.04
CA TRP A 270 9.41 4.44 -15.88
C TRP A 270 10.72 3.70 -15.59
N ILE A 271 10.64 2.45 -15.13
CA ILE A 271 11.78 1.68 -14.61
C ILE A 271 12.86 1.45 -15.66
N PRO A 272 12.57 1.05 -16.91
CA PRO A 272 13.63 0.81 -17.90
C PRO A 272 14.54 2.02 -18.11
N TYR A 273 13.95 3.23 -18.13
CA TYR A 273 14.72 4.47 -18.24
C TYR A 273 15.50 4.77 -16.95
N PHE A 274 14.92 4.53 -15.79
CA PHE A 274 15.61 4.71 -14.52
C PHE A 274 16.85 3.83 -14.39
N LEU A 275 16.77 2.55 -14.78
CA LEU A 275 17.90 1.62 -14.78
C LEU A 275 19.05 2.14 -15.67
N GLU A 276 18.73 2.59 -16.89
CA GLU A 276 19.71 3.24 -17.77
C GLU A 276 20.34 4.47 -17.11
N ARG A 277 19.50 5.29 -16.45
CA ARG A 277 19.92 6.56 -15.86
C ARG A 277 20.88 6.35 -14.68
N ILE A 278 20.59 5.43 -13.76
CA ILE A 278 21.44 5.17 -12.58
C ILE A 278 22.78 4.56 -12.97
N ASP A 279 22.82 3.68 -13.97
CA ASP A 279 24.06 3.09 -14.47
C ASP A 279 24.94 4.11 -15.19
N ARG A 280 24.31 5.00 -15.96
CA ARG A 280 25.01 6.13 -16.57
C ARG A 280 25.60 7.05 -15.50
N VAL A 281 24.85 7.38 -14.46
CA VAL A 281 25.33 8.19 -13.33
C VAL A 281 26.52 7.50 -12.66
N TYR A 282 26.42 6.21 -12.36
CA TYR A 282 27.50 5.45 -11.75
C TYR A 282 28.76 5.45 -12.63
N THR A 283 28.62 5.14 -13.92
CA THR A 283 29.75 5.09 -14.85
C THR A 283 30.46 6.43 -14.99
N MET A 284 29.69 7.52 -15.05
CA MET A 284 30.23 8.88 -15.22
C MET A 284 30.85 9.45 -13.93
N HIS A 285 30.35 9.05 -12.75
CA HIS A 285 30.64 9.76 -11.52
C HIS A 285 31.29 8.91 -10.41
N ARG A 286 31.37 7.57 -10.51
CA ARG A 286 31.92 6.71 -9.44
C ARG A 286 33.36 7.06 -9.02
N ALA A 287 34.17 7.57 -9.93
CA ALA A 287 35.58 7.90 -9.66
C ALA A 287 35.75 9.00 -8.61
N TRP A 288 34.81 9.95 -8.50
CA TRP A 288 34.86 11.05 -7.53
C TRP A 288 33.77 10.96 -6.44
N THR A 289 32.67 10.26 -6.70
CA THR A 289 31.64 9.99 -5.68
C THR A 289 31.98 8.82 -4.78
N HIS A 290 32.95 7.98 -5.17
CA HIS A 290 33.44 6.82 -4.42
C HIS A 290 32.37 5.78 -4.08
N GLN A 291 31.25 5.78 -4.81
CA GLN A 291 30.25 4.73 -4.72
C GLN A 291 30.86 3.41 -5.21
N ASP A 292 30.65 2.34 -4.46
CA ASP A 292 31.17 1.00 -4.76
C ASP A 292 30.06 -0.05 -4.63
N PHE A 293 29.72 -0.66 -5.76
CA PHE A 293 28.73 -1.73 -5.89
C PHE A 293 29.40 -3.11 -6.00
N LYS A 294 30.67 -3.24 -5.59
CA LYS A 294 31.43 -4.51 -5.52
C LYS A 294 31.41 -5.29 -6.84
N GLY A 295 31.55 -4.57 -7.95
CA GLY A 295 31.59 -5.14 -9.30
C GLY A 295 30.24 -5.25 -10.01
N LYS A 296 29.12 -4.97 -9.32
CA LYS A 296 27.80 -4.83 -9.95
C LYS A 296 27.54 -3.40 -10.42
N LEU A 297 26.58 -3.25 -11.33
CA LEU A 297 25.91 -2.01 -11.65
C LEU A 297 24.79 -1.71 -10.62
N PRO A 298 24.46 -0.43 -10.39
CA PRO A 298 23.31 -0.09 -9.55
C PRO A 298 21.99 -0.70 -10.05
N SER A 299 21.79 -0.79 -11.36
CA SER A 299 20.63 -1.46 -11.95
C SER A 299 20.53 -2.94 -11.59
N GLU A 300 21.64 -3.67 -11.55
CA GLU A 300 21.67 -5.08 -11.14
C GLU A 300 21.21 -5.23 -9.69
N VAL A 301 21.66 -4.34 -8.79
CA VAL A 301 21.22 -4.35 -7.38
C VAL A 301 19.74 -4.01 -7.25
N PHE A 302 19.23 -3.07 -8.05
CA PHE A 302 17.80 -2.76 -8.10
C PHE A 302 16.99 -4.00 -8.54
N LEU A 303 17.36 -4.59 -9.68
CA LEU A 303 16.65 -5.72 -10.28
C LEU A 303 16.65 -6.99 -9.41
N GLU A 304 17.60 -7.14 -8.48
CA GLU A 304 17.69 -8.29 -7.59
C GLU A 304 16.81 -8.19 -6.33
N ARG A 305 16.45 -6.97 -5.90
CA ARG A 305 15.92 -6.73 -4.54
C ARG A 305 14.76 -5.74 -4.44
N ILE A 306 14.39 -5.09 -5.53
CA ILE A 306 13.25 -4.17 -5.56
C ILE A 306 12.08 -4.84 -6.27
N VAL A 307 11.03 -5.13 -5.51
CA VAL A 307 9.71 -5.50 -6.01
C VAL A 307 9.03 -4.23 -6.51
N THR A 308 8.46 -4.31 -7.70
CA THR A 308 7.87 -3.17 -8.38
C THR A 308 6.44 -3.49 -8.74
N CYS A 309 5.55 -2.57 -8.41
CA CYS A 309 4.14 -2.85 -8.45
C CYS A 309 3.40 -1.89 -9.40
N PHE A 310 2.26 -2.33 -9.91
CA PHE A 310 1.42 -1.52 -10.80
C PHE A 310 -0.05 -1.88 -10.68
N ILE A 311 -0.91 -0.87 -10.88
CA ILE A 311 -2.36 -1.04 -10.99
C ILE A 311 -2.75 -1.32 -12.44
N ALA A 312 -2.54 -0.32 -13.31
CA ALA A 312 -2.81 -0.37 -14.74
C ALA A 312 -1.68 0.36 -15.50
N ASP A 313 -0.84 -0.40 -16.21
CA ASP A 313 0.35 0.15 -16.88
C ASP A 313 0.66 -0.63 -18.17
N GLY A 314 -0.11 -0.36 -19.22
CA GLY A 314 0.07 -1.03 -20.52
C GLY A 314 1.47 -0.85 -21.12
N PHE A 315 2.08 0.33 -20.97
CA PHE A 315 3.45 0.58 -21.45
C PHE A 315 4.48 -0.20 -20.64
N GLY A 316 4.28 -0.28 -19.33
CA GLY A 316 5.02 -1.14 -18.42
C GLY A 316 5.03 -2.60 -18.84
N ILE A 317 3.86 -3.15 -19.15
CA ILE A 317 3.71 -4.53 -19.64
C ILE A 317 4.33 -4.73 -21.03
N GLU A 318 4.19 -3.75 -21.94
CA GLU A 318 4.84 -3.80 -23.27
C GLU A 318 6.36 -3.82 -23.14
N SER A 319 6.93 -3.07 -22.20
CA SER A 319 8.37 -2.95 -21.98
C SER A 319 8.95 -3.97 -20.97
N ARG A 320 8.16 -4.96 -20.53
CA ARG A 320 8.51 -5.92 -19.48
C ARG A 320 9.81 -6.70 -19.71
N ASP A 321 10.21 -6.90 -20.95
CA ASP A 321 11.47 -7.59 -21.31
C ASP A 321 12.73 -6.80 -20.86
N LYS A 322 12.55 -5.56 -20.39
CA LYS A 322 13.59 -4.71 -19.79
C LYS A 322 13.60 -4.74 -18.26
N LEU A 323 12.66 -5.47 -17.64
CA LEU A 323 12.54 -5.63 -16.21
C LEU A 323 13.04 -7.00 -15.76
N ASN A 324 13.22 -7.18 -14.46
CA ASN A 324 13.24 -8.52 -13.87
C ASN A 324 11.80 -8.91 -13.57
N LEU A 325 11.19 -9.74 -14.44
CA LEU A 325 9.79 -10.10 -14.29
C LEU A 325 9.49 -10.86 -13.00
N ASP A 326 10.49 -11.50 -12.39
CA ASP A 326 10.33 -12.16 -11.09
C ASP A 326 10.19 -11.15 -9.92
N MET A 327 10.31 -9.85 -10.18
CA MET A 327 10.12 -8.80 -9.18
C MET A 327 8.91 -7.92 -9.47
N VAL A 328 8.10 -8.27 -10.47
CA VAL A 328 6.91 -7.49 -10.84
C VAL A 328 5.66 -8.12 -10.22
N THR A 329 4.84 -7.31 -9.56
CA THR A 329 3.57 -7.71 -8.93
C THR A 329 2.44 -6.78 -9.32
N TRP A 330 1.21 -7.27 -9.30
CA TRP A 330 0.01 -6.49 -9.61
C TRP A 330 -0.70 -5.99 -8.35
N GLU A 331 -1.41 -4.86 -8.49
CA GLU A 331 -2.16 -4.16 -7.45
C GLU A 331 -3.57 -3.81 -7.94
N CYS A 332 -4.56 -3.95 -7.08
CA CYS A 332 -5.92 -3.48 -7.38
C CYS A 332 -6.18 -2.08 -6.82
N ASP A 333 -5.47 -1.69 -5.76
CA ASP A 333 -5.61 -0.42 -5.05
C ASP A 333 -7.03 -0.19 -4.52
N TYR A 334 -7.77 -1.27 -4.22
CA TYR A 334 -9.10 -1.12 -3.63
C TYR A 334 -8.97 -0.52 -2.23
N PRO A 335 -9.72 0.53 -1.84
CA PRO A 335 -10.86 1.15 -2.53
C PRO A 335 -10.58 2.56 -3.04
N HIS A 336 -9.32 2.91 -3.32
CA HIS A 336 -8.92 4.23 -3.78
C HIS A 336 -9.50 4.59 -5.16
N SER A 337 -9.31 5.86 -5.56
CA SER A 337 -9.82 6.37 -6.83
C SER A 337 -9.18 5.75 -8.07
N ASP A 338 -7.94 5.29 -7.95
CA ASP A 338 -7.18 4.68 -9.04
C ASP A 338 -7.45 3.16 -9.13
N SER A 339 -8.28 2.64 -8.21
CA SER A 339 -8.63 1.24 -8.15
C SER A 339 -9.25 0.72 -9.44
N THR A 340 -8.93 -0.52 -9.76
CA THR A 340 -9.53 -1.25 -10.89
C THR A 340 -10.80 -2.01 -10.53
N TRP A 341 -11.26 -1.98 -9.28
CA TRP A 341 -12.50 -2.64 -8.87
C TRP A 341 -13.74 -2.03 -9.58
N PRO A 342 -14.71 -2.83 -10.06
CA PRO A 342 -14.79 -4.30 -10.05
C PRO A 342 -14.34 -4.95 -11.38
N LEU A 343 -13.53 -4.25 -12.17
CA LEU A 343 -13.13 -4.59 -13.53
C LEU A 343 -11.63 -4.92 -13.65
N ALA A 344 -11.00 -5.38 -12.56
CA ALA A 344 -9.56 -5.69 -12.55
C ALA A 344 -9.16 -6.71 -13.63
N PRO A 345 -9.85 -7.86 -13.79
CA PRO A 345 -9.53 -8.83 -14.83
C PRO A 345 -9.65 -8.24 -16.24
N GLU A 346 -10.66 -7.43 -16.51
CA GLU A 346 -10.91 -6.80 -17.80
C GLU A 346 -9.79 -5.82 -18.18
N GLY A 347 -9.40 -4.94 -17.25
CA GLY A 347 -8.30 -4.00 -17.45
C GLY A 347 -6.97 -4.71 -17.73
N LEU A 348 -6.68 -5.76 -16.95
CA LEU A 348 -5.46 -6.56 -17.14
C LEU A 348 -5.47 -7.36 -18.45
N ALA A 349 -6.59 -7.96 -18.83
CA ALA A 349 -6.71 -8.75 -20.04
C ALA A 349 -6.35 -7.91 -21.30
N ASP A 350 -6.69 -6.62 -21.29
CA ASP A 350 -6.31 -5.71 -22.36
C ASP A 350 -4.81 -5.44 -22.42
N HIS A 351 -4.13 -5.35 -21.28
CA HIS A 351 -2.67 -5.16 -21.21
C HIS A 351 -1.88 -6.44 -21.50
N PHE A 352 -2.45 -7.62 -21.21
CA PHE A 352 -1.79 -8.91 -21.41
C PHE A 352 -1.93 -9.51 -22.81
N ARG A 353 -2.45 -8.76 -23.79
CA ARG A 353 -2.54 -9.22 -25.19
C ARG A 353 -1.13 -9.52 -25.73
N GLY A 354 -0.89 -10.79 -26.07
CA GLY A 354 0.41 -11.25 -26.57
C GLY A 354 1.46 -11.54 -25.48
N VAL A 355 1.07 -11.45 -24.21
CA VAL A 355 1.88 -11.93 -23.07
C VAL A 355 1.65 -13.44 -22.91
N SER A 356 2.72 -14.17 -22.58
CA SER A 356 2.62 -15.62 -22.40
C SER A 356 1.88 -15.96 -21.11
N ASP A 357 1.15 -17.08 -21.09
CA ASP A 357 0.42 -17.57 -19.90
C ASP A 357 1.36 -17.67 -18.68
N HIS A 358 2.59 -18.15 -18.90
CA HIS A 358 3.63 -18.20 -17.87
C HIS A 358 3.98 -16.82 -17.28
N ASP A 359 4.07 -15.78 -18.11
CA ASP A 359 4.39 -14.43 -17.65
C ASP A 359 3.19 -13.78 -16.95
N ILE A 360 1.97 -14.05 -17.43
CA ILE A 360 0.74 -13.62 -16.77
C ILE A 360 0.71 -14.19 -15.35
N ASP A 361 0.88 -15.51 -15.19
CA ASP A 361 0.86 -16.15 -13.87
C ASP A 361 1.92 -15.59 -12.91
N ARG A 362 3.14 -15.33 -13.43
CA ARG A 362 4.20 -14.68 -12.64
C ARG A 362 3.76 -13.33 -12.10
N ILE A 363 3.27 -12.46 -12.97
CA ILE A 363 2.87 -11.09 -12.64
C ILE A 363 1.64 -11.06 -11.72
N THR A 364 0.62 -11.86 -12.03
CA THR A 364 -0.68 -11.76 -11.38
C THR A 364 -0.75 -12.43 -10.01
N HIS A 365 0.05 -13.47 -9.76
CA HIS A 365 0.05 -14.12 -8.44
C HIS A 365 1.36 -14.77 -8.03
N GLN A 366 2.07 -15.53 -8.88
CA GLN A 366 3.16 -16.40 -8.41
C GLN A 366 4.31 -15.60 -7.76
N ASN A 367 4.61 -14.40 -8.28
CA ASN A 367 5.57 -13.51 -7.65
C ASN A 367 5.11 -13.06 -6.27
N ALA A 368 3.85 -12.62 -6.12
CA ALA A 368 3.31 -12.22 -4.82
C ALA A 368 3.38 -13.38 -3.80
N LEU A 369 2.98 -14.58 -4.21
CA LEU A 369 3.03 -15.78 -3.37
C LEU A 369 4.46 -16.06 -2.88
N ARG A 370 5.45 -16.00 -3.78
CA ARG A 370 6.86 -16.24 -3.45
C ARG A 370 7.47 -15.13 -2.61
N LEU A 371 7.30 -13.88 -3.01
CA LEU A 371 7.95 -12.72 -2.40
C LEU A 371 7.44 -12.46 -0.98
N PHE A 372 6.15 -12.65 -0.75
CA PHE A 372 5.52 -12.38 0.55
C PHE A 372 5.32 -13.64 1.41
N SER A 373 5.97 -14.76 1.05
CA SER A 373 5.89 -16.03 1.78
C SER A 373 4.44 -16.48 2.05
N PHE A 374 3.58 -16.35 1.03
CA PHE A 374 2.14 -16.55 1.13
C PHE A 374 1.70 -17.71 0.24
N ASP A 375 0.92 -18.64 0.81
CA ASP A 375 0.48 -19.86 0.12
C ASP A 375 -1.04 -20.06 0.34
N PRO A 376 -1.89 -19.48 -0.53
CA PRO A 376 -3.34 -19.61 -0.42
C PRO A 376 -3.81 -21.04 -0.73
N PHE A 377 -2.99 -21.82 -1.44
CA PHE A 377 -3.37 -23.13 -1.95
C PHE A 377 -3.42 -24.23 -0.88
N ARG A 378 -2.98 -23.92 0.34
CA ARG A 378 -3.24 -24.75 1.53
C ARG A 378 -4.70 -24.74 1.96
N HIS A 379 -5.47 -23.72 1.55
CA HIS A 379 -6.84 -23.48 1.98
C HIS A 379 -7.84 -23.46 0.83
N ILE A 380 -7.41 -23.12 -0.38
CA ILE A 380 -8.26 -22.92 -1.56
C ILE A 380 -7.61 -23.66 -2.73
N SER A 381 -8.33 -24.53 -3.44
CA SER A 381 -7.73 -25.20 -4.60
C SER A 381 -7.57 -24.25 -5.79
N GLU A 382 -6.59 -24.49 -6.67
CA GLU A 382 -6.33 -23.64 -7.84
C GLU A 382 -7.57 -23.47 -8.75
N ASP A 383 -8.39 -24.51 -8.90
CA ASP A 383 -9.63 -24.46 -9.69
C ASP A 383 -10.72 -23.58 -9.06
N GLN A 384 -10.61 -23.27 -7.77
CA GLN A 384 -11.49 -22.35 -7.03
C GLN A 384 -10.92 -20.93 -6.92
N ALA A 385 -9.66 -20.74 -7.30
CA ALA A 385 -8.90 -19.51 -7.07
C ALA A 385 -8.92 -18.52 -8.25
N ASN A 386 -9.43 -18.94 -9.41
CA ASN A 386 -9.48 -18.12 -10.61
C ASN A 386 -10.66 -17.15 -10.63
N VAL A 387 -10.56 -16.12 -11.48
CA VAL A 387 -11.57 -15.06 -11.68
C VAL A 387 -12.96 -15.64 -11.88
N GLY A 388 -13.11 -16.64 -12.74
CA GLY A 388 -14.41 -17.24 -13.06
C GLY A 388 -15.07 -17.91 -11.86
N ALA A 389 -14.29 -18.70 -11.12
CA ALA A 389 -14.74 -19.39 -9.91
C ALA A 389 -15.14 -18.39 -8.80
N LEU A 390 -14.30 -17.39 -8.57
CA LEU A 390 -14.53 -16.37 -7.55
C LEU A 390 -15.78 -15.52 -7.86
N ARG A 391 -15.93 -15.06 -9.10
CA ARG A 391 -17.13 -14.29 -9.52
C ARG A 391 -18.40 -15.12 -9.43
N ALA A 392 -18.31 -16.44 -9.60
CA ALA A 392 -19.46 -17.32 -9.42
C ALA A 392 -20.02 -17.32 -7.97
N LEU A 393 -19.19 -16.98 -6.98
CA LEU A 393 -19.56 -16.91 -5.56
C LEU A 393 -20.21 -15.57 -5.15
N ALA A 394 -20.15 -14.54 -6.01
CA ALA A 394 -20.53 -13.16 -5.66
C ALA A 394 -21.49 -12.54 -6.68
N LYS A 395 -22.36 -13.36 -7.30
CA LYS A 395 -23.35 -12.89 -8.29
C LYS A 395 -24.42 -11.96 -7.71
N ASP A 396 -24.55 -11.95 -6.39
CA ASP A 396 -25.46 -11.12 -5.61
C ASP A 396 -24.84 -9.79 -5.14
N VAL A 397 -23.53 -9.61 -5.32
CA VAL A 397 -22.86 -8.35 -4.97
C VAL A 397 -23.28 -7.25 -5.95
N ASP A 398 -23.74 -6.14 -5.38
CA ASP A 398 -24.09 -4.94 -6.14
C ASP A 398 -22.83 -4.21 -6.61
N LEU A 399 -22.59 -4.28 -7.91
CA LEU A 399 -21.50 -3.62 -8.63
C LEU A 399 -21.91 -2.24 -9.19
N GLY A 400 -23.16 -1.82 -8.97
CA GLY A 400 -23.62 -0.51 -9.37
C GLY A 400 -22.97 0.60 -8.54
N PHE A 401 -22.95 1.80 -9.11
CA PHE A 401 -22.52 2.97 -8.35
C PHE A 401 -23.54 3.32 -7.26
N ARG A 402 -23.05 3.57 -6.06
CA ARG A 402 -23.80 4.07 -4.90
C ARG A 402 -23.49 5.54 -4.71
N SER A 403 -24.44 6.38 -5.10
CA SER A 403 -24.38 7.83 -4.87
C SER A 403 -24.59 8.14 -3.39
N SER A 404 -23.87 9.13 -2.86
CA SER A 404 -24.25 9.77 -1.60
C SER A 404 -24.71 11.20 -1.92
N GLU A 405 -25.99 11.52 -1.71
CA GLU A 405 -26.55 12.86 -2.04
C GLU A 405 -25.81 14.03 -1.37
N ARG A 406 -25.12 13.74 -0.26
CA ARG A 406 -24.26 14.66 0.46
C ARG A 406 -23.02 14.96 -0.38
N LEU A 407 -23.03 16.15 -0.99
CA LEU A 407 -21.89 16.83 -1.62
C LEU A 407 -21.64 16.52 -3.11
N ARG A 408 -22.71 16.43 -3.91
CA ARG A 408 -22.56 16.55 -5.38
C ARG A 408 -21.78 17.80 -5.75
N LYS A 409 -20.81 17.66 -6.64
CA LYS A 409 -20.01 18.77 -7.16
C LYS A 409 -20.94 19.85 -7.74
N THR A 410 -20.82 21.07 -7.24
CA THR A 410 -21.51 22.25 -7.79
C THR A 410 -20.49 23.11 -8.54
N GLY A 411 -20.67 23.30 -9.85
CA GLY A 411 -19.83 24.19 -10.67
C GLY A 411 -19.07 23.48 -11.80
N THR A 412 -18.57 24.26 -12.75
CA THR A 412 -17.85 23.79 -13.95
C THR A 412 -16.37 24.19 -13.95
N ASP A 413 -15.91 24.88 -12.90
CA ASP A 413 -14.56 25.40 -12.81
C ASP A 413 -13.56 24.29 -12.47
N THR A 414 -12.32 24.45 -12.97
CA THR A 414 -11.19 23.57 -12.65
C THR A 414 -10.87 23.66 -11.16
N VAL A 415 -10.70 22.51 -10.50
CA VAL A 415 -10.35 22.43 -9.07
C VAL A 415 -8.84 22.48 -8.93
N THR A 416 -8.34 23.46 -8.19
CA THR A 416 -6.92 23.60 -7.87
C THR A 416 -6.57 22.89 -6.55
N VAL A 417 -5.28 22.72 -6.28
CA VAL A 417 -4.79 22.22 -4.98
C VAL A 417 -5.25 23.14 -3.84
N LEU A 418 -5.29 24.46 -4.07
CA LEU A 418 -5.77 25.43 -3.09
C LEU A 418 -7.25 25.23 -2.73
N ASP A 419 -8.10 24.91 -3.72
CA ASP A 419 -9.52 24.66 -3.50
C ASP A 419 -9.76 23.40 -2.65
N LEU A 420 -8.92 22.37 -2.83
CA LEU A 420 -8.98 21.16 -2.02
C LEU A 420 -8.50 21.43 -0.59
N ALA A 421 -7.41 22.16 -0.41
CA ALA A 421 -6.88 22.54 0.90
C ALA A 421 -7.89 23.37 1.70
N ALA A 422 -8.65 24.25 1.05
CA ALA A 422 -9.70 25.05 1.69
C ALA A 422 -10.90 24.23 2.19
N LYS A 423 -11.09 23.01 1.67
CA LYS A 423 -12.18 22.09 2.07
C LYS A 423 -11.78 21.13 3.19
N LEU A 424 -10.48 20.98 3.46
CA LEU A 424 -10.03 20.19 4.58
C LEU A 424 -10.46 20.87 5.89
N PRO A 425 -10.95 20.10 6.88
CA PRO A 425 -11.29 20.65 8.19
C PRO A 425 -10.07 21.38 8.77
N THR A 426 -10.19 22.68 9.03
CA THR A 426 -9.14 23.41 9.75
C THR A 426 -9.10 22.86 11.17
N SER A 427 -7.90 22.54 11.67
CA SER A 427 -7.72 22.13 13.07
C SER A 427 -8.06 23.32 13.97
N SER A 428 -9.31 23.38 14.44
CA SER A 428 -9.76 24.29 15.51
C SER A 428 -9.52 23.67 16.87
#